data_AF-A0A4R7BPK0-F1
#
_entry.id   AF-A0A4R7BPK0-F1
#
_cell.length_a   1.000
_cell.length_b   1.000
_cell.length_c   1.000
_cell.angle_alpha   90.00
_cell.angle_beta   90.00
_cell.angle_gamma   90.00
#
_symmetry.space_group_name_H-M   'P 1'
#
loop_
_entity.id
_entity.type
_entity.pdbx_description
1 polymer ?
#
loop_
_entity_poly.entity_id
_entity_poly.type
_entity_poly.pdbx_seq_one_letter_code
_entity_poly.pdbx_strand_id
1 'polypeptide(L)'
;MTRRAATLGVIAVALAVPAGSMAAKAAAPETSFPARAGKSRLAFECAADKAIWLRVTNPPRGWLADRASVIRIGRTTFRVEIDGASDSFILSDVPLPKMGVTDGLLAAAKAGEELVLAGRAAEQIPGPDRSFPLTGARAKIERLEKACGRRLVRRSGAALSPS
;
A
#
# COMPACT_ATOMS: atom_id res chain seq x y z
N MET A 1 -66.60 -4.71 40.92
CA MET A 1 -66.28 -5.92 40.15
C MET A 1 -67.02 -5.87 38.82
N THR A 2 -66.38 -6.35 37.75
CA THR A 2 -66.89 -6.63 36.39
C THR A 2 -67.23 -5.46 35.44
N ARG A 3 -66.48 -5.37 34.32
CA ARG A 3 -66.87 -5.07 32.91
C ARG A 3 -65.64 -5.39 32.01
N ARG A 4 -65.59 -6.58 31.37
CA ARG A 4 -65.84 -6.85 29.92
C ARG A 4 -65.07 -5.89 28.99
N ALA A 5 -63.95 -6.29 28.39
CA ALA A 5 -63.79 -7.11 27.16
C ALA A 5 -64.02 -6.33 25.86
N ALA A 6 -62.98 -6.21 25.02
CA ALA A 6 -63.08 -6.18 23.56
C ALA A 6 -61.69 -6.40 22.93
N THR A 7 -61.53 -7.56 22.32
CA THR A 7 -60.42 -7.98 21.47
C THR A 7 -60.69 -7.52 20.04
N LEU A 8 -59.74 -6.84 19.41
CA LEU A 8 -59.58 -6.59 17.95
C LEU A 8 -58.12 -6.10 17.84
N GLY A 9 -57.21 -6.63 17.04
CA GLY A 9 -57.32 -7.24 15.72
C GLY A 9 -56.11 -6.72 14.93
N VAL A 10 -55.08 -7.55 14.85
CA VAL A 10 -53.96 -7.65 13.90
C VAL A 10 -53.85 -6.58 12.79
N ILE A 11 -52.65 -6.00 12.60
CA ILE A 11 -51.83 -6.11 11.37
C ILE A 11 -50.39 -5.69 11.70
N ALA A 12 -49.50 -6.68 11.62
CA ALA A 12 -48.06 -6.47 11.57
C ALA A 12 -47.67 -6.03 10.15
N VAL A 13 -46.94 -4.92 10.03
CA VAL A 13 -46.13 -4.63 8.84
C VAL A 13 -44.68 -4.71 9.29
N ALA A 14 -44.16 -5.94 9.32
CA ALA A 14 -42.72 -6.15 9.37
C ALA A 14 -42.16 -5.75 8.00
N LEU A 15 -41.67 -4.52 7.90
CA LEU A 15 -40.79 -4.12 6.81
C LEU A 15 -39.50 -4.94 6.94
N ALA A 16 -39.47 -6.09 6.27
CA ALA A 16 -38.25 -6.81 5.98
C ALA A 16 -37.40 -5.91 5.08
N VAL A 17 -36.50 -5.14 5.68
CA VAL A 17 -35.37 -4.56 4.96
C VAL A 17 -34.46 -5.73 4.62
N PRO A 18 -34.26 -6.10 3.35
CA PRO A 18 -33.15 -6.98 3.02
C PRO A 18 -31.88 -6.20 3.36
N ALA A 19 -31.30 -6.51 4.51
CA ALA A 19 -29.90 -6.23 4.78
C ALA A 19 -29.11 -7.03 3.75
N GLY A 20 -28.94 -6.44 2.56
CA GLY A 20 -28.03 -6.92 1.55
C GLY A 20 -26.64 -6.92 2.18
N SER A 21 -26.20 -8.10 2.61
CA SER A 21 -24.81 -8.37 2.92
C SER A 21 -24.00 -8.08 1.66
N MET A 22 -23.54 -6.84 1.50
CA MET A 22 -22.40 -6.55 0.64
C MET A 22 -21.26 -7.39 1.19
N ALA A 23 -20.93 -8.48 0.50
CA ALA A 23 -19.67 -9.17 0.70
C ALA A 23 -18.58 -8.14 0.47
N ALA A 24 -18.01 -7.62 1.55
CA ALA A 24 -16.85 -6.73 1.48
C ALA A 24 -15.78 -7.52 0.74
N LYS A 25 -15.50 -7.12 -0.50
CA LYS A 25 -14.38 -7.67 -1.28
C LYS A 25 -13.15 -7.50 -0.39
N ALA A 26 -12.57 -8.62 0.04
CA ALA A 26 -11.42 -8.58 0.94
C ALA A 26 -10.36 -7.68 0.30
N ALA A 27 -10.01 -6.59 0.99
CA ALA A 27 -8.99 -5.68 0.49
C ALA A 27 -7.69 -6.46 0.27
N ALA A 28 -6.98 -6.13 -0.81
CA ALA A 28 -5.66 -6.70 -1.06
C ALA A 28 -4.76 -6.48 0.17
N PRO A 29 -3.92 -7.46 0.55
CA PRO A 29 -2.96 -7.26 1.62
C PRO A 29 -2.13 -6.01 1.33
N GLU A 30 -2.10 -5.08 2.28
CA GLU A 30 -1.30 -3.86 2.16
C GLU A 30 -0.66 -3.47 3.49
N THR A 31 0.37 -2.63 3.41
CA THR A 31 0.90 -1.92 4.55
C THR A 31 1.26 -0.50 4.15
N SER A 32 0.94 0.47 5.01
CA SER A 32 1.15 1.89 4.70
C SER A 32 1.95 2.64 5.76
N PHE A 33 2.62 3.69 5.28
CA PHE A 33 3.50 4.59 6.00
C PHE A 33 3.07 6.03 5.67
N PRO A 34 2.71 6.85 6.66
CA PRO A 34 2.37 8.25 6.41
C PRO A 34 3.62 9.03 5.99
N ALA A 35 3.43 10.10 5.21
CA ALA A 35 4.47 11.13 5.10
C ALA A 35 4.70 11.82 6.46
N ARG A 36 5.84 12.48 6.64
CA ARG A 36 6.13 13.25 7.87
C ARG A 36 5.13 14.38 8.07
N ALA A 37 4.63 14.96 6.98
CA ALA A 37 3.60 15.99 6.99
C ALA A 37 2.59 15.78 5.86
N GLY A 38 1.47 16.48 5.93
CA GLY A 38 0.39 16.39 4.95
C GLY A 38 -0.47 15.13 5.08
N LYS A 39 -1.14 14.76 3.98
CA LYS A 39 -2.10 13.65 3.92
C LYS A 39 -1.59 12.46 3.11
N SER A 40 -0.41 12.58 2.51
CA SER A 40 0.17 11.57 1.63
C SER A 40 0.54 10.32 2.42
N ARG A 41 0.33 9.15 1.80
CA ARG A 41 0.76 7.87 2.37
C ARG A 41 1.45 7.04 1.31
N LEU A 42 2.54 6.40 1.71
CA LEU A 42 3.21 5.36 0.95
C LEU A 42 2.59 4.02 1.34
N ALA A 43 2.15 3.23 0.38
CA ALA A 43 1.58 1.91 0.58
C ALA A 43 2.34 0.87 -0.24
N PHE A 44 2.72 -0.23 0.40
CA PHE A 44 3.11 -1.45 -0.30
C PHE A 44 1.86 -2.34 -0.36
N GLU A 45 1.46 -2.74 -1.55
CA GLU A 45 0.23 -3.50 -1.80
C GLU A 45 0.56 -4.75 -2.61
N CYS A 46 -0.10 -5.87 -2.30
CA CYS A 46 -0.03 -7.06 -3.14
C CYS A 46 -0.99 -6.94 -4.31
N ALA A 47 -0.46 -6.84 -5.53
CA ALA A 47 -1.24 -6.81 -6.75
C ALA A 47 -1.82 -8.19 -7.10
N ALA A 48 -2.80 -8.22 -8.01
CA ALA A 48 -3.50 -9.44 -8.41
C ALA A 48 -2.57 -10.49 -9.06
N ASP A 49 -1.50 -10.04 -9.70
CA ASP A 49 -0.45 -10.87 -10.29
C ASP A 49 0.62 -11.31 -9.27
N LYS A 50 0.42 -11.01 -7.98
CA LYS A 50 1.33 -11.26 -6.86
C LYS A 50 2.62 -10.44 -6.90
N ALA A 51 2.69 -9.42 -7.75
CA ALA A 51 3.70 -8.38 -7.60
C ALA A 51 3.42 -7.55 -6.35
N ILE A 52 4.46 -6.96 -5.76
CA ILE A 52 4.27 -5.92 -4.76
C ILE A 52 4.35 -4.59 -5.49
N TRP A 53 3.31 -3.78 -5.37
CA TRP A 53 3.27 -2.41 -5.89
C TRP A 53 3.63 -1.43 -4.78
N LEU A 54 4.36 -0.38 -5.14
CA LEU A 54 4.59 0.76 -4.27
C LEU A 54 3.68 1.89 -4.74
N ARG A 55 2.68 2.21 -3.94
CA ARG A 55 1.67 3.23 -4.25
C ARG A 55 1.85 4.44 -3.35
N VAL A 56 1.66 5.63 -3.90
CA VAL A 56 1.48 6.87 -3.12
C VAL A 56 0.01 7.27 -3.23
N THR A 57 -0.69 7.31 -2.10
CA THR A 57 -2.08 7.79 -2.02
C THR A 57 -2.13 9.21 -1.47
N ASN A 58 -3.11 10.00 -1.93
CA ASN A 58 -3.17 11.44 -1.69
C ASN A 58 -1.84 12.11 -2.06
N PRO A 59 -1.39 11.99 -3.32
CA PRO A 59 -0.07 12.42 -3.72
C PRO A 59 0.18 13.89 -3.36
N PRO A 60 1.39 14.23 -2.89
CA PRO A 60 1.72 15.59 -2.54
C PRO A 60 1.56 16.51 -3.76
N ARG A 61 1.03 17.72 -3.55
CA ARG A 61 0.90 18.72 -4.62
C ARG A 61 2.30 19.12 -5.12
N GLY A 62 2.44 19.31 -6.43
CA GLY A 62 3.71 19.69 -7.06
C GLY A 62 4.53 18.50 -7.58
N TRP A 63 3.98 17.28 -7.56
CA TRP A 63 4.57 16.15 -8.29
C TRP A 63 4.48 16.36 -9.81
N LEU A 64 5.59 16.18 -10.52
CA LEU A 64 5.70 16.31 -11.97
C LEU A 64 5.90 14.94 -12.63
N ALA A 65 4.81 14.28 -13.01
CA ALA A 65 4.84 12.90 -13.52
C ALA A 65 5.56 12.74 -14.87
N ASP A 66 5.75 13.82 -15.62
CA ASP A 66 6.47 13.88 -16.90
C ASP A 66 8.00 13.94 -16.73
N ARG A 67 8.50 14.03 -15.48
CA ARG A 67 9.92 14.18 -15.17
C ARG A 67 10.53 12.90 -14.63
N ALA A 68 11.86 12.84 -14.67
CA ALA A 68 12.62 11.72 -14.13
C ALA A 68 12.31 11.53 -12.63
N SER A 69 11.90 10.31 -12.31
CA SER A 69 11.37 9.93 -11.00
C SER A 69 12.32 9.00 -10.29
N VAL A 70 12.56 9.32 -9.01
CA VAL A 70 13.55 8.64 -8.19
C VAL A 70 12.97 8.47 -6.79
N ILE A 71 13.28 7.35 -6.16
CA ILE A 71 13.14 7.20 -4.72
C ILE A 71 14.52 7.02 -4.08
N ARG A 72 14.67 7.56 -2.88
CA ARG A 72 15.84 7.34 -2.03
C ARG A 72 15.42 6.62 -0.76
N ILE A 73 16.14 5.57 -0.40
CA ILE A 73 15.97 4.86 0.86
C ILE A 73 17.33 4.78 1.53
N GLY A 74 17.53 5.59 2.58
CA GLY A 74 18.86 5.85 3.14
C GLY A 74 19.85 6.37 2.08
N ARG A 75 20.91 5.59 1.83
CA ARG A 75 21.95 5.92 0.81
C ARG A 75 21.64 5.36 -0.58
N THR A 76 20.66 4.46 -0.69
CA THR A 76 20.35 3.78 -1.95
C THR A 76 19.34 4.60 -2.75
N THR A 77 19.54 4.64 -4.06
CA THR A 77 18.70 5.38 -5.00
C THR A 77 18.15 4.42 -6.04
N PHE A 78 16.85 4.48 -6.30
CA PHE A 78 16.17 3.68 -7.32
C PHE A 78 15.50 4.60 -8.33
N ARG A 79 15.72 4.34 -9.62
CA ARG A 79 14.93 4.96 -10.68
C ARG A 79 13.58 4.26 -10.72
N VAL A 80 12.51 5.03 -10.84
CA VAL A 80 11.16 4.49 -10.88
C VAL A 80 10.38 5.05 -12.05
N GLU A 81 9.58 4.21 -12.68
CA GLU A 81 8.50 4.59 -13.58
C GLU A 81 7.24 4.87 -12.76
N ILE A 82 6.36 5.69 -13.32
CA ILE A 82 5.10 6.07 -12.70
C ILE A 82 3.95 5.59 -13.56
N ASP A 83 2.96 5.00 -12.91
CA ASP A 83 1.65 4.74 -13.51
C ASP A 83 0.54 5.21 -12.55
N GLY A 84 -0.58 5.70 -13.07
CA GLY A 84 -1.72 6.10 -12.26
C GLY A 84 -2.18 7.55 -12.43
N ALA A 85 -3.14 7.93 -11.59
CA ALA A 85 -3.98 9.11 -11.74
C ALA A 85 -3.74 10.15 -10.64
N SER A 86 -4.51 11.24 -10.67
CA SER A 86 -4.35 12.41 -9.81
C SER A 86 -4.50 12.12 -8.30
N ASP A 87 -5.18 11.04 -7.92
CA ASP A 87 -5.52 10.67 -6.53
C ASP A 87 -4.61 9.58 -5.94
N SER A 88 -3.96 8.78 -6.80
CA SER A 88 -2.88 7.88 -6.44
C SER A 88 -2.03 7.49 -7.64
N PHE A 89 -0.74 7.25 -7.40
CA PHE A 89 0.16 6.72 -8.41
C PHE A 89 1.01 5.56 -7.86
N ILE A 90 1.39 4.66 -8.76
CA ILE A 90 2.31 3.55 -8.53
C ILE A 90 3.70 4.01 -8.94
N LEU A 91 4.69 3.66 -8.12
CA LEU A 91 6.11 3.79 -8.39
C LEU A 91 6.66 2.39 -8.63
N SER A 92 7.36 2.18 -9.75
CA SER A 92 7.91 0.88 -10.10
C SER A 92 9.37 0.99 -10.51
N ASP A 93 10.25 0.21 -9.89
CA ASP A 93 11.64 0.01 -10.37
C ASP A 93 11.77 -1.23 -11.27
N VAL A 94 10.64 -1.71 -11.81
CA VAL A 94 10.52 -2.74 -12.84
C VAL A 94 9.90 -2.09 -14.08
N PRO A 95 10.51 -2.20 -15.27
CA PRO A 95 9.95 -1.55 -16.46
C PRO A 95 8.53 -2.02 -16.81
N LEU A 96 7.72 -1.09 -17.32
CA LEU A 96 6.43 -1.38 -17.95
C LEU A 96 6.56 -2.48 -19.03
N PRO A 97 5.54 -3.37 -19.19
CA PRO A 97 4.22 -3.34 -18.55
C PRO A 97 4.14 -4.11 -17.21
N LYS A 98 5.26 -4.66 -16.71
CA LYS A 98 5.23 -5.62 -15.60
C LYS A 98 4.92 -5.01 -14.24
N MET A 99 5.15 -3.71 -14.06
CA MET A 99 4.85 -2.89 -12.86
C MET A 99 4.99 -3.61 -11.50
N GLY A 100 5.98 -3.20 -10.73
CA GLY A 100 6.14 -3.60 -9.33
C GLY A 100 7.45 -3.14 -8.74
N VAL A 101 7.78 -3.67 -7.57
CA VAL A 101 9.06 -3.42 -6.93
C VAL A 101 10.01 -4.62 -6.93
N THR A 102 11.29 -4.36 -7.12
CA THR A 102 12.34 -5.38 -7.04
C THR A 102 12.59 -5.83 -5.59
N ASP A 103 13.23 -7.00 -5.43
CA ASP A 103 13.73 -7.44 -4.12
C ASP A 103 14.73 -6.45 -3.50
N GLY A 104 15.49 -5.75 -4.33
CA GLY A 104 16.45 -4.74 -3.88
C GLY A 104 15.77 -3.55 -3.20
N LEU A 105 14.69 -3.06 -3.79
CA LEU A 105 13.88 -1.98 -3.22
C LEU A 105 13.20 -2.44 -1.93
N LEU A 106 12.58 -3.63 -1.92
CA LEU A 106 11.97 -4.20 -0.70
C LEU A 106 12.99 -4.40 0.42
N ALA A 107 14.18 -4.91 0.11
CA ALA A 107 15.26 -5.07 1.09
C ALA A 107 15.71 -3.71 1.65
N ALA A 108 15.86 -2.70 0.79
CA ALA A 108 16.19 -1.35 1.21
C ALA A 108 15.09 -0.76 2.10
N ALA A 109 13.81 -0.92 1.74
CA ALA A 109 12.69 -0.44 2.55
C ALA A 109 12.60 -1.13 3.91
N LYS A 110 12.91 -2.44 4.00
CA LYS A 110 12.96 -3.17 5.26
C LYS A 110 14.11 -2.74 6.17
N ALA A 111 15.24 -2.30 5.61
CA ALA A 111 16.43 -1.91 6.34
C ALA A 111 16.53 -0.39 6.59
N GLY A 112 15.87 0.42 5.78
CA GLY A 112 15.92 1.87 5.84
C GLY A 112 14.96 2.46 6.86
N GLU A 113 15.30 3.65 7.34
CA GLU A 113 14.47 4.42 8.29
C GLU A 113 13.47 5.34 7.60
N GLU A 114 13.74 5.70 6.35
CA GLU A 114 12.95 6.66 5.58
C GLU A 114 13.04 6.37 4.08
N LEU A 115 11.89 6.47 3.41
CA LEU A 115 11.81 6.60 1.96
C LEU A 115 11.52 8.06 1.61
N VAL A 116 12.30 8.62 0.68
CA VAL A 116 12.11 9.98 0.17
C VAL A 116 11.83 9.92 -1.32
N LEU A 117 10.74 10.56 -1.75
CA LEU A 117 10.53 10.81 -3.17
C LEU A 117 11.47 11.92 -3.61
N ALA A 118 12.23 11.68 -4.68
CA ALA A 118 13.34 12.51 -5.09
C ALA A 118 13.39 12.66 -6.61
N GLY A 119 14.45 13.34 -7.09
CA GLY A 119 14.62 13.65 -8.50
C GLY A 119 13.77 14.85 -8.93
N ARG A 120 13.77 15.12 -10.24
CA ARG A 120 13.10 16.29 -10.83
C ARG A 120 11.58 16.22 -10.67
N ALA A 121 11.01 15.01 -10.66
CA ALA A 121 9.58 14.82 -10.43
C ALA A 121 9.10 15.32 -9.05
N ALA A 122 9.99 15.29 -8.05
CA ALA A 122 9.64 15.61 -6.67
C ALA A 122 10.21 16.95 -6.18
N GLU A 123 10.96 17.68 -7.01
CA GLU A 123 11.82 18.78 -6.58
C GLU A 123 11.05 19.94 -5.92
N GLN A 124 9.84 20.20 -6.41
CA GLN A 124 8.95 21.27 -5.94
C GLN A 124 8.19 20.91 -4.66
N ILE A 125 8.20 19.64 -4.26
CA ILE A 125 7.47 19.18 -3.07
C ILE A 125 8.31 19.48 -1.82
N PRO A 126 7.72 20.10 -0.78
CA PRO A 126 8.39 20.30 0.50
C PRO A 126 8.94 18.98 1.06
N GLY A 127 10.15 19.02 1.63
CA GLY A 127 10.84 17.83 2.16
C GLY A 127 9.94 16.93 3.04
N PRO A 128 9.27 17.47 4.07
CA PRO A 128 8.38 16.69 4.95
C PRO A 128 7.21 16.00 4.23
N ASP A 129 6.70 16.56 3.13
CA ASP A 129 5.55 16.03 2.38
C ASP A 129 5.96 14.90 1.43
N ARG A 130 7.25 14.78 1.11
CA ARG A 130 7.83 13.71 0.26
C ARG A 130 8.69 12.70 1.03
N SER A 131 8.78 12.82 2.35
CA SER A 131 9.53 11.94 3.25
C SER A 131 8.58 11.03 4.03
N PHE A 132 8.78 9.72 3.95
CA PHE A 132 7.94 8.68 4.54
C PHE A 132 8.75 7.87 5.56
N PRO A 133 8.55 8.08 6.87
CA PRO A 133 9.20 7.27 7.90
C PRO A 133 8.79 5.80 7.77
N LEU A 134 9.78 4.92 7.73
CA LEU A 134 9.63 3.48 7.58
C LEU A 134 9.62 2.77 8.94
N THR A 135 9.10 3.42 9.99
CA THR A 135 9.05 2.86 11.35
C THR A 135 8.28 1.53 11.37
N GLY A 136 8.98 0.46 11.75
CA GLY A 136 8.46 -0.90 11.76
C GLY A 136 8.25 -1.51 10.37
N ALA A 137 8.85 -0.94 9.32
CA ALA A 137 8.67 -1.41 7.94
C ALA A 137 9.08 -2.86 7.76
N ARG A 138 10.17 -3.29 8.38
CA ARG A 138 10.63 -4.69 8.31
C ARG A 138 9.52 -5.70 8.57
N ALA A 139 8.94 -5.66 9.77
CA ALA A 139 7.92 -6.62 10.18
C ALA A 139 6.63 -6.48 9.35
N LYS A 140 6.28 -5.26 8.94
CA LYS A 140 5.10 -4.98 8.12
C LYS A 140 5.24 -5.54 6.70
N ILE A 141 6.37 -5.26 6.04
CA ILE A 141 6.67 -5.72 4.68
C ILE A 141 6.87 -7.24 4.66
N GLU A 142 7.55 -7.84 5.65
CA GLU A 142 7.70 -9.31 5.73
C GLU A 142 6.34 -10.02 5.85
N ARG A 143 5.39 -9.45 6.63
CA ARG A 143 4.01 -9.96 6.68
C ARG A 143 3.29 -9.83 5.35
N LEU A 144 3.46 -8.70 4.67
CA LEU A 144 2.90 -8.48 3.33
C LEU A 144 3.47 -9.49 2.32
N GLU A 145 4.80 -9.67 2.27
CA GLU A 145 5.46 -10.64 1.38
C GLU A 145 4.89 -12.05 1.58
N LYS A 146 4.72 -12.46 2.85
CA LYS A 146 4.10 -13.75 3.19
C LYS A 146 2.64 -13.83 2.71
N ALA A 147 1.85 -12.80 2.94
CA ALA A 147 0.44 -12.76 2.53
C ALA A 147 0.28 -12.72 1.00
N CYS A 148 1.23 -12.08 0.30
CA CYS A 148 1.26 -11.99 -1.17
C CYS A 148 1.71 -13.31 -1.84
N GLY A 149 2.12 -14.30 -1.05
CA GLY A 149 2.61 -15.57 -1.58
C GLY A 149 4.03 -15.51 -2.12
N ARG A 150 4.80 -14.44 -1.84
CA ARG A 150 6.25 -14.46 -2.05
C ARG A 150 6.84 -15.42 -1.02
N ARG A 151 7.21 -16.61 -1.48
CA ARG A 151 8.04 -17.52 -0.69
C ARG A 151 9.34 -16.78 -0.44
N LEU A 152 9.60 -16.38 0.81
CA LEU A 152 10.92 -15.92 1.24
C LEU A 152 11.92 -16.96 0.75
N VAL A 153 12.67 -16.65 -0.31
CA VAL A 153 13.82 -17.45 -0.68
C VAL A 153 14.81 -17.21 0.45
N ARG A 154 14.73 -18.02 1.51
CA ARG A 154 15.86 -18.26 2.38
C ARG A 154 16.96 -18.66 1.41
N ARG A 155 17.92 -17.76 1.17
CA ARG A 155 19.26 -18.16 0.78
C ARG A 155 19.78 -18.99 1.95
N SER A 156 19.36 -20.23 2.04
CA SER A 156 20.07 -21.27 2.78
C SER A 156 21.47 -21.24 2.21
N GLY A 157 22.45 -21.00 3.07
CA GLY A 157 23.84 -20.88 2.69
C GLY A 157 24.26 -22.05 1.82
N ALA A 158 24.62 -21.76 0.58
CA ALA A 158 25.63 -22.55 -0.09
C ALA A 158 26.96 -22.04 0.45
N ALA A 159 27.46 -22.71 1.49
CA ALA A 159 28.85 -22.66 1.86
C ALA A 159 29.65 -23.09 0.62
N LEU A 160 30.33 -22.15 -0.02
CA LEU A 160 31.35 -22.44 -1.01
C LEU A 160 32.68 -22.54 -0.26
N SER A 161 33.16 -23.78 -0.08
CA SER A 161 34.58 -24.18 -0.05
C SER A 161 34.67 -25.69 0.22
N PRO A 162 35.73 -26.39 -0.23
CA PRO A 162 36.59 -26.17 -1.39
C PRO A 162 36.76 -27.46 -2.24
N SER A 163 37.51 -27.38 -3.34
CA SER A 163 38.24 -28.52 -3.91
C SER A 163 39.64 -28.07 -4.26
#